data_AF-A0A928PW41-F1
#
_entry.id   AF-A0A928PW41-F1
#
_cell.length_a   1.000
_cell.length_b   1.000
_cell.length_c   1.000
_cell.angle_alpha   90.00
_cell.angle_beta   90.00
_cell.angle_gamma   90.00
#
_symmetry.space_group_name_H-M   'P 1'
#
loop_
_entity.id
_entity.type
_entity.pdbx_description
1 polymer ?
#
loop_
_entity_poly.entity_id
_entity_poly.type
_entity_poly.pdbx_seq_one_letter_code
_entity_poly.pdbx_strand_id
1 'polypeptide(L)'
;MIFNLLFDKMYFINKTIRRDIKMKSVIAFITAIVTFFSGYFSDIVDTIFFPESPQTESVEFAKNLGNGWNLGNTLEACEMGSAEKMGLESEIYWGNPYTTKEMIEAVKEAGFGTVRIPITWAQHLDENYVIDEEWLARVKQIVDWVLGCEMYAIINIHHDDTFWLITDKAHEENATAIITAIWSQVSEYFKDYDERLIFETMNEPRVVGCDT
;
A
#
# COMPACT_ATOMS: atom_id res chain seq x y z
N MET A 1 76.76 4.29 -40.97
CA MET A 1 76.19 4.97 -39.78
C MET A 1 74.66 5.09 -39.82
N ILE A 2 74.02 5.26 -40.98
CA ILE A 2 72.56 5.47 -41.10
C ILE A 2 71.71 4.18 -40.90
N PHE A 3 72.21 3.01 -41.31
CA PHE A 3 71.47 1.74 -41.22
C PHE A 3 71.25 1.24 -39.76
N ASN A 4 72.22 1.41 -38.87
CA ASN A 4 72.07 0.99 -37.45
C ASN A 4 71.05 1.85 -36.71
N LEU A 5 70.97 3.16 -37.02
CA LEU A 5 70.03 4.08 -36.38
C LEU A 5 68.55 3.78 -36.73
N LEU A 6 68.31 3.27 -37.95
CA LEU A 6 66.98 2.84 -38.41
C LEU A 6 66.54 1.54 -37.75
N PHE A 7 67.47 0.58 -37.58
CA PHE A 7 67.18 -0.70 -36.94
C PHE A 7 66.87 -0.55 -35.45
N ASP A 8 67.64 0.28 -34.74
CA ASP A 8 67.39 0.59 -33.32
C ASP A 8 66.05 1.32 -33.12
N LYS A 9 65.71 2.27 -34.00
CA LYS A 9 64.40 2.94 -33.96
C LYS A 9 63.24 1.95 -34.20
N MET A 10 63.36 1.04 -35.17
CA MET A 10 62.33 0.03 -35.42
C MET A 10 62.20 -0.97 -34.27
N TYR A 11 63.31 -1.40 -33.66
CA TYR A 11 63.29 -2.29 -32.50
C TYR A 11 62.64 -1.63 -31.28
N PHE A 12 62.94 -0.37 -31.01
CA PHE A 12 62.29 0.41 -29.94
C PHE A 12 60.80 0.60 -30.21
N ILE A 13 60.39 0.95 -31.43
CA ILE A 13 58.97 1.12 -31.79
C ILE A 13 58.20 -0.20 -31.61
N ASN A 14 58.75 -1.34 -32.07
CA ASN A 14 58.10 -2.64 -31.93
C ASN A 14 58.01 -3.10 -30.46
N LYS A 15 59.03 -2.82 -29.64
CA LYS A 15 59.02 -3.11 -28.20
C LYS A 15 58.00 -2.25 -27.45
N THR A 16 57.87 -0.97 -27.79
CA THR A 16 56.87 -0.06 -27.22
C THR A 16 55.44 -0.49 -27.60
N ILE A 17 55.19 -0.77 -28.90
CA ILE A 17 53.88 -1.24 -29.38
C ILE A 17 53.48 -2.57 -28.72
N ARG A 18 54.40 -3.55 -28.62
CA ARG A 18 54.11 -4.82 -27.92
C ARG A 18 53.82 -4.63 -26.44
N ARG A 19 54.49 -3.67 -25.78
CA ARG A 19 54.23 -3.32 -24.37
C ARG A 19 52.86 -2.71 -24.21
N ASP A 20 52.45 -1.81 -25.11
CA ASP A 20 51.13 -1.17 -25.08
C ASP A 20 49.99 -2.15 -25.37
N ILE A 21 50.17 -3.09 -26.32
CA ILE A 21 49.18 -4.15 -26.59
C ILE A 21 49.03 -5.07 -25.36
N LYS A 22 50.15 -5.54 -24.78
CA LYS A 22 50.09 -6.34 -23.54
C LYS A 22 49.42 -5.57 -22.40
N MET A 23 49.71 -4.28 -22.25
CA MET A 23 49.15 -3.44 -21.20
C MET A 23 47.64 -3.23 -21.39
N LYS A 24 47.16 -3.01 -22.62
CA LYS A 24 45.72 -2.95 -22.92
C LYS A 24 45.01 -4.28 -22.64
N SER A 25 45.62 -5.41 -22.98
CA SER A 25 45.06 -6.74 -22.69
C SER A 25 45.01 -7.04 -21.18
N VAL A 26 46.02 -6.60 -20.42
CA VAL A 26 46.05 -6.74 -18.96
C VAL A 26 44.98 -5.85 -18.30
N ILE A 27 44.81 -4.61 -18.77
CA ILE A 27 43.75 -3.71 -18.27
C ILE A 27 42.38 -4.31 -18.55
N ALA A 28 42.11 -4.78 -19.78
CA ALA A 28 40.83 -5.40 -20.11
C ALA A 28 40.52 -6.64 -19.25
N PHE A 29 41.53 -7.45 -18.95
CA PHE A 29 41.40 -8.62 -18.07
C PHE A 29 41.11 -8.22 -16.62
N ILE A 30 41.79 -7.20 -16.09
CA ILE A 30 41.54 -6.67 -14.74
C ILE A 30 40.13 -6.05 -14.66
N THR A 31 39.70 -5.28 -15.67
CA THR A 31 38.36 -4.71 -15.71
C THR A 31 37.28 -5.81 -15.70
N ALA A 32 37.44 -6.87 -16.51
CA ALA A 32 36.51 -7.99 -16.54
C ALA A 32 36.43 -8.73 -15.17
N ILE A 33 37.57 -8.90 -14.49
CA ILE A 33 37.64 -9.46 -13.14
C ILE A 33 36.90 -8.55 -12.16
N VAL A 34 37.16 -7.25 -12.15
CA VAL A 34 36.50 -6.29 -11.25
C VAL A 34 34.99 -6.27 -11.47
N THR A 35 34.52 -6.28 -12.72
CA THR A 35 33.08 -6.34 -13.04
C THR A 35 32.46 -7.66 -12.57
N PHE A 36 33.13 -8.79 -12.80
CA PHE A 36 32.67 -10.12 -12.37
C PHE A 36 32.58 -10.24 -10.84
N PHE A 37 33.59 -9.76 -10.11
CA PHE A 37 33.57 -9.76 -8.64
C PHE A 37 32.64 -8.72 -8.04
N SER A 38 32.38 -7.59 -8.73
CA SER A 38 31.41 -6.60 -8.26
C SER A 38 29.98 -7.12 -8.26
N GLY A 39 29.58 -7.90 -9.27
CA GLY A 39 28.27 -8.55 -9.32
C GLY A 39 28.13 -9.66 -8.27
N TYR A 40 29.17 -10.48 -8.10
CA TYR A 40 29.19 -11.48 -7.02
C TYR A 40 29.13 -10.84 -5.63
N PHE A 41 29.80 -9.70 -5.43
CA PHE A 41 29.77 -8.99 -4.16
C PHE A 41 28.40 -8.35 -3.90
N SER A 42 27.74 -7.78 -4.91
CA SER A 42 26.36 -7.28 -4.76
C SER A 42 25.39 -8.42 -4.44
N ASP A 43 25.46 -9.55 -5.15
CA ASP A 43 24.55 -10.67 -4.90
C ASP A 43 24.75 -11.27 -3.49
N ILE A 44 26.01 -11.34 -3.02
CA ILE A 44 26.35 -11.78 -1.67
C ILE A 44 25.85 -10.76 -0.63
N VAL A 45 26.05 -9.46 -0.87
CA VAL A 45 25.55 -8.41 0.01
C VAL A 45 24.02 -8.45 0.05
N ASP A 46 23.34 -8.60 -1.09
CA ASP A 46 21.88 -8.67 -1.15
C ASP A 46 21.36 -9.92 -0.44
N THR A 47 21.98 -11.08 -0.65
CA THR A 47 21.57 -12.31 0.05
C THR A 47 21.80 -12.24 1.57
N ILE A 48 22.88 -11.59 2.02
CA ILE A 48 23.25 -11.51 3.45
C ILE A 48 22.48 -10.40 4.17
N PHE A 49 22.30 -9.24 3.54
CA PHE A 49 21.71 -8.05 4.16
C PHE A 49 20.22 -7.89 3.83
N PHE A 50 19.75 -8.46 2.72
CA PHE A 50 18.37 -8.42 2.25
C PHE A 50 17.86 -9.84 1.90
N PRO A 51 17.77 -10.75 2.88
CA PRO A 51 17.24 -12.08 2.64
C PRO A 51 15.86 -11.99 1.99
N GLU A 52 15.62 -12.79 0.96
CA GLU A 52 14.33 -12.85 0.28
C GLU A 52 13.22 -13.11 1.29
N SER A 53 12.16 -12.31 1.25
CA SER A 53 10.99 -12.53 2.11
C SER A 53 10.40 -13.92 1.81
N PRO A 54 9.90 -14.66 2.82
CA PRO A 54 9.24 -15.93 2.59
C PRO A 54 8.16 -15.79 1.50
N GLN A 55 8.22 -16.60 0.45
CA GLN A 55 7.22 -16.57 -0.63
C GLN A 55 5.96 -17.33 -0.20
N THR A 56 5.28 -16.84 0.83
CA THR A 56 3.99 -17.36 1.28
C THR A 56 2.86 -16.71 0.49
N GLU A 57 1.69 -17.36 0.45
CA GLU A 57 0.47 -16.79 -0.15
C GLU A 57 0.14 -15.42 0.46
N SER A 58 0.37 -15.23 1.76
CA SER A 58 0.17 -13.92 2.43
C SER A 58 1.12 -12.84 1.95
N VAL A 59 2.38 -13.17 1.66
CA VAL A 59 3.37 -12.23 1.12
C VAL A 59 3.05 -11.91 -0.34
N GLU A 60 2.61 -12.88 -1.12
CA GLU A 60 2.15 -12.66 -2.49
C GLU A 60 0.89 -11.79 -2.53
N PHE A 61 -0.11 -12.06 -1.68
CA PHE A 61 -1.30 -11.23 -1.52
C PHE A 61 -0.92 -9.78 -1.18
N ALA A 62 -0.04 -9.58 -0.18
CA ALA A 62 0.41 -8.24 0.20
C ALA A 62 1.16 -7.52 -0.94
N LYS A 63 1.94 -8.23 -1.76
CA LYS A 63 2.56 -7.67 -2.97
C LYS A 63 1.51 -7.24 -4.00
N ASN A 64 0.44 -8.02 -4.17
CA ASN A 64 -0.61 -7.75 -5.14
C ASN A 64 -1.47 -6.52 -4.80
N LEU A 65 -1.50 -6.09 -3.53
CA LEU A 65 -2.14 -4.82 -3.13
C LEU A 65 -1.55 -3.61 -3.88
N GLY A 66 -0.25 -3.66 -4.21
CA GLY A 66 0.44 -2.57 -4.89
C GLY A 66 0.43 -1.26 -4.08
N ASN A 67 0.45 -0.13 -4.79
CA ASN A 67 0.33 1.18 -4.14
C ASN A 67 -1.11 1.42 -3.67
N GLY A 68 -1.25 1.89 -2.42
CA GLY A 68 -2.54 2.23 -1.83
C GLY A 68 -2.84 3.73 -1.85
N TRP A 69 -4.12 4.06 -1.99
CA TRP A 69 -4.65 5.42 -1.84
C TRP A 69 -5.82 5.41 -0.84
N ASN A 70 -5.96 6.48 -0.03
CA ASN A 70 -7.10 6.64 0.89
C ASN A 70 -8.13 7.59 0.29
N LEU A 71 -9.38 7.15 0.21
CA LEU A 71 -10.55 8.01 -0.06
C LEU A 71 -10.94 8.75 1.22
N GLY A 72 -10.06 9.65 1.67
CA GLY A 72 -10.20 10.34 2.95
C GLY A 72 -11.21 11.49 2.92
N ASN A 73 -11.64 11.91 4.11
CA ASN A 73 -12.65 12.93 4.40
C ASN A 73 -13.93 12.76 3.56
N THR A 74 -14.36 11.52 3.38
CA THR A 74 -15.47 11.10 2.54
C THR A 74 -16.47 10.33 3.40
N LEU A 75 -16.49 8.99 3.37
CA LEU A 75 -17.45 8.21 4.17
C LEU A 75 -17.14 8.17 5.68
N GLU A 76 -15.96 8.63 6.11
CA GLU A 76 -15.67 8.85 7.52
C GLU A 76 -16.12 10.22 8.03
N ALA A 77 -16.45 11.15 7.14
CA ALA A 77 -16.84 12.50 7.53
C ALA A 77 -18.12 12.47 8.37
N CYS A 78 -18.07 13.12 9.52
CA CYS A 78 -19.10 13.04 10.55
C CYS A 78 -19.11 14.30 11.43
N GLU A 79 -20.20 14.49 12.17
CA GLU A 79 -20.24 15.46 13.26
C GLU A 79 -19.72 14.81 14.55
N MET A 80 -18.40 14.90 14.76
CA MET A 80 -17.72 14.27 15.89
C MET A 80 -18.38 14.64 17.24
N GLY A 81 -18.70 13.63 18.06
CA GLY A 81 -19.32 13.81 19.37
C GLY A 81 -20.83 14.11 19.36
N SER A 82 -21.47 14.11 18.18
CA SER A 82 -22.92 14.30 18.04
C SER A 82 -23.68 12.97 18.08
N ALA A 83 -24.87 12.94 18.68
CA ALA A 83 -25.75 11.77 18.61
C ALA A 83 -26.75 11.88 17.45
N GLU A 84 -26.70 12.95 16.66
CA GLU A 84 -27.66 13.17 15.57
C GLU A 84 -27.38 12.21 14.42
N LYS A 85 -28.44 11.59 13.90
CA LYS A 85 -28.33 10.73 12.71
C LYS A 85 -28.08 11.57 11.47
N MET A 86 -27.29 11.04 10.56
CA MET A 86 -27.02 11.66 9.26
C MET A 86 -27.45 10.75 8.12
N GLY A 87 -27.85 11.35 7.00
CA GLY A 87 -28.07 10.64 5.74
C GLY A 87 -26.82 10.61 4.88
N LEU A 88 -27.00 10.40 3.57
CA LEU A 88 -25.90 10.35 2.60
C LEU A 88 -25.08 11.65 2.56
N GLU A 89 -25.62 12.78 3.00
CA GLU A 89 -24.89 14.05 3.12
C GLU A 89 -23.70 13.99 4.08
N SER A 90 -23.61 12.97 4.95
CA SER A 90 -22.42 12.74 5.77
C SER A 90 -21.16 12.63 4.91
N GLU A 91 -21.24 12.02 3.73
CA GLU A 91 -20.11 11.85 2.81
C GLU A 91 -19.44 13.18 2.41
N ILE A 92 -20.23 14.26 2.34
CA ILE A 92 -19.76 15.58 1.92
C ILE A 92 -19.56 16.55 3.09
N TYR A 93 -19.76 16.07 4.33
CA TYR A 93 -19.82 16.91 5.52
C TYR A 93 -18.52 17.67 5.79
N TRP A 94 -17.37 17.08 5.48
CA TRP A 94 -16.05 17.71 5.60
C TRP A 94 -15.55 18.40 4.32
N GLY A 95 -16.46 18.63 3.35
CA GLY A 95 -16.23 19.51 2.21
C GLY A 95 -15.75 18.83 0.93
N ASN A 96 -15.54 17.52 0.92
CA ASN A 96 -15.35 16.77 -0.31
C ASN A 96 -16.68 16.61 -1.08
N PRO A 97 -16.64 16.50 -2.41
CA PRO A 97 -17.82 16.13 -3.18
C PRO A 97 -18.17 14.66 -2.96
N TYR A 98 -19.40 14.26 -3.35
CA TYR A 98 -19.74 12.85 -3.48
C TYR A 98 -18.74 12.13 -4.38
N THR A 99 -18.28 10.97 -3.93
CA THR A 99 -17.47 10.05 -4.72
C THR A 99 -18.22 9.70 -5.99
N THR A 100 -17.51 9.75 -7.11
CA THR A 100 -18.01 9.36 -8.42
C THR A 100 -17.20 8.18 -8.95
N LYS A 101 -17.78 7.44 -9.89
CA LYS A 101 -17.07 6.33 -10.53
C LYS A 101 -15.81 6.83 -11.26
N GLU A 102 -15.90 8.00 -11.90
CA GLU A 102 -14.82 8.64 -12.64
C GLU A 102 -13.63 8.99 -11.74
N MET A 103 -13.88 9.35 -10.47
CA MET A 103 -12.80 9.55 -9.49
C MET A 103 -12.04 8.26 -9.22
N ILE A 104 -12.74 7.13 -9.07
CA ILE A 104 -12.11 5.82 -8.83
C ILE A 104 -11.37 5.32 -10.06
N GLU A 105 -11.93 5.52 -11.25
CA GLU A 105 -11.25 5.24 -12.53
C GLU A 105 -9.95 6.06 -12.66
N ALA A 106 -9.97 7.35 -12.29
CA ALA A 106 -8.77 8.19 -12.28
C ALA A 106 -7.70 7.70 -11.28
N VAL A 107 -8.11 7.16 -10.12
CA VAL A 107 -7.17 6.54 -9.16
C VAL A 107 -6.50 5.31 -9.77
N LYS A 108 -7.25 4.47 -10.49
CA LYS A 108 -6.68 3.34 -11.24
C LYS A 108 -5.71 3.81 -12.33
N GLU A 109 -6.08 4.82 -13.11
CA GLU A 109 -5.23 5.40 -14.16
C GLU A 109 -3.93 5.99 -13.61
N ALA A 110 -3.95 6.50 -12.37
CA ALA A 110 -2.77 6.98 -11.66
C ALA A 110 -1.83 5.84 -11.18
N GLY A 111 -2.23 4.57 -11.33
CA GLY A 111 -1.40 3.40 -11.04
C GLY A 111 -1.56 2.82 -9.63
N PHE A 112 -2.64 3.16 -8.92
CA PHE A 112 -2.95 2.54 -7.63
C PHE A 112 -3.58 1.16 -7.81
N GLY A 113 -3.23 0.25 -6.91
CA GLY A 113 -3.75 -1.12 -6.86
C GLY A 113 -4.78 -1.31 -5.74
N THR A 114 -4.79 -0.44 -4.73
CA THR A 114 -5.66 -0.53 -3.56
C THR A 114 -6.27 0.83 -3.22
N VAL A 115 -7.57 0.83 -2.89
CA VAL A 115 -8.26 1.97 -2.28
C VAL A 115 -8.72 1.61 -0.89
N ARG A 116 -8.25 2.36 0.11
CA ARG A 116 -8.80 2.32 1.47
C ARG A 116 -9.95 3.34 1.55
N ILE A 117 -11.07 2.87 2.07
CA ILE A 117 -12.34 3.60 2.20
C ILE A 117 -12.65 3.68 3.70
N PRO A 118 -12.15 4.72 4.40
CA PRO A 118 -12.54 5.03 5.77
C PRO A 118 -14.05 5.21 5.89
N ILE A 119 -14.70 4.58 6.87
CA ILE A 119 -16.16 4.71 7.09
C ILE A 119 -16.45 4.92 8.57
N THR A 120 -17.26 5.94 8.88
CA THR A 120 -17.85 6.13 10.21
C THR A 120 -19.28 5.61 10.17
N TRP A 121 -19.66 4.76 11.14
CA TRP A 121 -20.98 4.12 11.16
C TRP A 121 -21.91 4.73 12.19
N ALA A 122 -21.36 5.33 13.25
CA ALA A 122 -22.09 5.74 14.45
C ALA A 122 -23.37 6.57 14.22
N GLN A 123 -23.35 7.52 13.28
CA GLN A 123 -24.51 8.37 12.95
C GLN A 123 -25.49 7.72 11.95
N HIS A 124 -25.18 6.50 11.51
CA HIS A 124 -25.95 5.68 10.56
C HIS A 124 -26.45 4.38 11.21
N LEU A 125 -26.42 4.28 12.54
CA LEU A 125 -26.99 3.16 13.27
C LEU A 125 -28.34 3.55 13.90
N ASP A 126 -29.24 2.57 14.02
CA ASP A 126 -30.40 2.66 14.90
C ASP A 126 -30.07 2.28 16.36
N GLU A 127 -31.06 2.35 17.23
CA GLU A 127 -30.94 2.01 18.65
C GLU A 127 -30.57 0.54 18.92
N ASN A 128 -30.71 -0.35 17.93
CA ASN A 128 -30.34 -1.76 17.97
C ASN A 128 -29.04 -2.04 17.20
N TYR A 129 -28.30 -0.99 16.82
CA TYR A 129 -27.09 -1.04 16.00
C TYR A 129 -27.31 -1.57 14.57
N VAL A 130 -28.53 -1.46 14.05
CA VAL A 130 -28.82 -1.77 12.64
C VAL A 130 -28.32 -0.62 11.77
N ILE A 131 -27.53 -0.95 10.74
CA ILE A 131 -26.98 0.02 9.81
C ILE A 131 -28.10 0.51 8.88
N ASP A 132 -28.17 1.82 8.66
CA ASP A 132 -29.04 2.44 7.67
C ASP A 132 -28.80 1.83 6.27
N GLU A 133 -29.88 1.42 5.61
CA GLU A 133 -29.81 0.69 4.35
C GLU A 133 -29.25 1.57 3.21
N GLU A 134 -29.55 2.88 3.20
CA GLU A 134 -29.03 3.79 2.18
C GLU A 134 -27.53 4.02 2.36
N TRP A 135 -27.08 4.15 3.60
CA TRP A 135 -25.65 4.24 3.92
C TRP A 135 -24.88 3.00 3.51
N LEU A 136 -25.37 1.80 3.87
CA LEU A 136 -24.72 0.54 3.51
C LEU A 136 -24.72 0.32 1.98
N ALA A 137 -25.80 0.68 1.28
CA ALA A 137 -25.85 0.66 -0.17
C ALA A 137 -24.86 1.63 -0.81
N ARG A 138 -24.65 2.81 -0.22
CA ARG A 138 -23.65 3.79 -0.68
C ARG A 138 -22.22 3.29 -0.51
N VAL A 139 -21.90 2.69 0.64
CA VAL A 139 -20.60 2.00 0.85
C VAL A 139 -20.38 0.95 -0.23
N LYS A 140 -21.38 0.08 -0.47
CA LYS A 140 -21.29 -0.96 -1.50
C LYS A 140 -21.08 -0.38 -2.90
N GLN A 141 -21.76 0.71 -3.25
CA GLN A 141 -21.58 1.33 -4.55
C GLN A 141 -20.14 1.77 -4.79
N ILE A 142 -19.48 2.37 -3.79
CA ILE A 142 -18.09 2.79 -3.91
C ILE A 142 -17.14 1.59 -3.95
N VAL A 143 -17.39 0.56 -3.12
CA VAL A 143 -16.66 -0.72 -3.18
C VAL A 143 -16.77 -1.36 -4.57
N ASP A 144 -17.96 -1.41 -5.15
CA ASP A 144 -18.21 -1.97 -6.48
C ASP A 144 -17.41 -1.25 -7.57
N TRP A 145 -17.28 0.09 -7.47
CA TRP A 145 -16.46 0.86 -8.40
C TRP A 145 -14.97 0.52 -8.27
N VAL A 146 -14.47 0.36 -7.04
CA VAL A 146 -13.07 -0.01 -6.80
C VAL A 146 -12.77 -1.41 -7.35
N LEU A 147 -13.60 -2.40 -7.02
CA LEU A 147 -13.41 -3.77 -7.48
C LEU A 147 -13.62 -3.91 -9.00
N GLY A 148 -14.54 -3.13 -9.56
CA GLY A 148 -14.78 -3.03 -11.00
C GLY A 148 -13.61 -2.43 -11.79
N CYS A 149 -12.73 -1.66 -11.12
CA CYS A 149 -11.47 -1.16 -11.67
C CYS A 149 -10.29 -2.13 -11.46
N GLU A 150 -10.56 -3.38 -11.07
CA GLU A 150 -9.55 -4.40 -10.75
C GLU A 150 -8.56 -3.90 -9.70
N MET A 151 -9.06 -3.20 -8.68
CA MET A 151 -8.31 -2.79 -7.49
C MET A 151 -8.83 -3.55 -6.26
N TYR A 152 -8.04 -3.52 -5.19
CA TYR A 152 -8.46 -3.98 -3.85
C TYR A 152 -9.19 -2.85 -3.12
N ALA A 153 -10.20 -3.20 -2.32
CA ALA A 153 -10.92 -2.28 -1.46
C ALA A 153 -10.66 -2.65 0.01
N ILE A 154 -10.29 -1.69 0.84
CA ILE A 154 -10.22 -1.86 2.31
C ILE A 154 -11.30 -1.00 2.94
N ILE A 155 -12.23 -1.61 3.69
CA ILE A 155 -13.25 -0.90 4.47
C ILE A 155 -13.01 -1.10 5.97
N ASN A 156 -13.43 -0.15 6.79
CA ASN A 156 -13.21 -0.20 8.24
C ASN A 156 -14.32 0.45 9.07
N ILE A 157 -14.11 0.42 10.39
CA ILE A 157 -14.73 1.32 11.38
C ILE A 157 -13.73 2.44 11.67
N HIS A 158 -14.09 3.71 11.48
CA HIS A 158 -13.11 4.81 11.41
C HIS A 158 -13.10 5.78 12.60
N HIS A 159 -14.14 6.62 12.74
CA HIS A 159 -14.24 7.62 13.82
C HIS A 159 -15.34 7.31 14.85
N ASP A 160 -15.81 6.06 14.86
CA ASP A 160 -16.86 5.60 15.79
C ASP A 160 -16.45 5.74 17.27
N ASP A 161 -15.14 5.77 17.56
CA ASP A 161 -14.57 5.99 18.89
C ASP A 161 -14.79 7.41 19.45
N THR A 162 -15.18 8.36 18.59
CA THR A 162 -15.53 9.74 18.98
C THR A 162 -16.96 9.86 19.53
N PHE A 163 -17.71 8.76 19.50
CA PHE A 163 -19.11 8.70 19.91
C PHE A 163 -19.26 7.85 21.17
N TRP A 164 -19.87 6.67 21.04
CA TRP A 164 -20.16 5.73 22.12
C TRP A 164 -19.24 4.50 22.11
N LEU A 165 -18.38 4.33 21.09
CA LEU A 165 -17.49 3.18 20.97
C LEU A 165 -16.22 3.40 21.81
N ILE A 166 -16.32 3.16 23.11
CA ILE A 166 -15.18 3.29 24.03
C ILE A 166 -14.42 1.97 24.10
N THR A 167 -13.19 1.95 23.60
CA THR A 167 -12.37 0.74 23.48
C THR A 167 -11.38 0.59 24.65
N ASP A 168 -11.90 0.60 25.88
CA ASP A 168 -11.15 0.31 27.10
C ASP A 168 -11.64 -0.98 27.77
N LYS A 169 -10.92 -1.41 28.82
CA LYS A 169 -11.25 -2.65 29.53
C LYS A 169 -12.59 -2.59 30.28
N ALA A 170 -13.01 -1.40 30.72
CA ALA A 170 -14.26 -1.24 31.46
C ALA A 170 -15.49 -1.33 30.55
N HIS A 171 -15.33 -0.99 29.26
CA HIS A 171 -16.39 -0.96 28.25
C HIS A 171 -16.29 -2.11 27.24
N GLU A 172 -15.38 -3.07 27.44
CA GLU A 172 -15.10 -4.18 26.52
C GLU A 172 -16.37 -4.93 26.07
N GLU A 173 -17.30 -5.23 26.98
CA GLU A 173 -18.55 -5.93 26.64
C GLU A 173 -19.40 -5.13 25.65
N ASN A 174 -19.57 -3.83 25.91
CA ASN A 174 -20.34 -2.94 25.05
C ASN A 174 -19.64 -2.72 23.70
N ALA A 175 -18.33 -2.43 23.72
CA ALA A 175 -17.54 -2.28 22.50
C ALA A 175 -17.57 -3.56 21.64
N THR A 176 -17.45 -4.73 22.27
CA THR A 176 -17.55 -6.03 21.58
C THR A 176 -18.92 -6.21 20.96
N ALA A 177 -20.00 -5.90 21.68
CA ALA A 177 -21.37 -6.02 21.17
C ALA A 177 -21.56 -5.18 19.91
N ILE A 178 -21.07 -3.93 19.91
CA ILE A 178 -21.32 -3.03 18.79
C ILE A 178 -20.43 -3.35 17.60
N ILE A 179 -19.13 -3.57 17.82
CA ILE A 179 -18.20 -4.00 16.75
C ILE A 179 -18.72 -5.30 16.11
N THR A 180 -19.24 -6.23 16.90
CA THR A 180 -19.85 -7.47 16.41
C THR A 180 -21.11 -7.18 15.59
N ALA A 181 -21.99 -6.28 16.05
CA ALA A 181 -23.20 -5.91 15.33
C ALA A 181 -22.91 -5.30 13.96
N ILE A 182 -21.97 -4.36 13.88
CA ILE A 182 -21.53 -3.74 12.62
C ILE A 182 -20.92 -4.80 11.70
N TRP A 183 -19.90 -5.53 12.16
CA TRP A 183 -19.22 -6.51 11.30
C TRP A 183 -20.10 -7.70 10.92
N SER A 184 -21.10 -8.08 11.72
CA SER A 184 -22.06 -9.13 11.33
C SER A 184 -22.92 -8.70 10.15
N GLN A 185 -23.40 -7.45 10.14
CA GLN A 185 -24.19 -6.90 9.04
C GLN A 185 -23.33 -6.68 7.80
N VAL A 186 -22.15 -6.07 7.95
CA VAL A 186 -21.22 -5.82 6.84
C VAL A 186 -20.77 -7.14 6.22
N SER A 187 -20.37 -8.13 7.02
CA SER A 187 -19.95 -9.43 6.49
C SER A 187 -21.08 -10.18 5.78
N GLU A 188 -22.31 -10.15 6.30
CA GLU A 188 -23.46 -10.75 5.62
C GLU A 188 -23.78 -10.03 4.31
N TYR A 189 -23.71 -8.69 4.29
CA TYR A 189 -24.01 -7.88 3.11
C TYR A 189 -23.00 -8.08 1.97
N PHE A 190 -21.74 -8.30 2.32
CA PHE A 190 -20.63 -8.49 1.39
C PHE A 190 -20.17 -9.95 1.23
N LYS A 191 -20.94 -10.93 1.74
CA LYS A 191 -20.51 -12.35 1.81
C LYS A 191 -20.13 -13.00 0.47
N ASP A 192 -20.66 -12.49 -0.64
CA ASP A 192 -20.44 -13.02 -1.99
C ASP A 192 -19.26 -12.34 -2.71
N TYR A 193 -18.55 -11.43 -2.04
CA TYR A 193 -17.38 -10.75 -2.57
C TYR A 193 -16.13 -11.63 -2.46
N ASP A 194 -15.20 -11.44 -3.39
CA ASP A 194 -13.92 -12.15 -3.39
C ASP A 194 -12.89 -11.50 -2.46
N GLU A 195 -11.68 -12.08 -2.40
CA GLU A 195 -10.60 -11.67 -1.51
C GLU A 195 -10.09 -10.24 -1.74
N ARG A 196 -10.52 -9.55 -2.79
CA ARG A 196 -10.13 -8.17 -3.07
C ARG A 196 -10.83 -7.17 -2.16
N LEU A 197 -11.93 -7.56 -1.51
CA LEU A 197 -12.53 -6.78 -0.44
C LEU A 197 -11.97 -7.22 0.92
N ILE A 198 -11.32 -6.29 1.60
CA ILE A 198 -10.60 -6.50 2.86
C ILE A 198 -11.30 -5.73 3.97
N PHE A 199 -11.50 -6.39 5.10
CA PHE A 199 -12.06 -5.79 6.31
C PHE A 199 -10.94 -5.44 7.29
N GLU A 200 -10.70 -4.14 7.50
CA GLU A 200 -9.83 -3.62 8.55
C GLU A 200 -10.70 -3.34 9.77
N THR A 201 -10.48 -4.08 10.87
CA THR A 201 -11.42 -4.11 12.01
C THR A 201 -11.75 -2.75 12.61
N MET A 202 -10.74 -1.89 12.79
CA MET A 202 -10.90 -0.55 13.35
C MET A 202 -9.68 0.31 13.03
N ASN A 203 -9.91 1.58 12.76
CA ASN A 203 -8.88 2.59 12.58
C ASN A 203 -8.24 2.97 13.91
N GLU A 204 -6.90 3.12 13.92
CA GLU A 204 -6.10 3.66 15.04
C GLU A 204 -6.61 3.30 16.45
N PRO A 205 -6.75 1.99 16.78
CA PRO A 205 -7.27 1.57 18.07
C PRO A 205 -6.44 2.15 19.22
N ARG A 206 -7.08 2.96 20.06
CA ARG A 206 -6.46 3.64 21.20
C ARG A 206 -7.17 3.29 22.51
N VAL A 207 -6.39 3.22 23.59
CA VAL A 207 -6.94 3.28 24.94
C VAL A 207 -7.07 4.76 25.29
N VAL A 208 -8.23 5.19 25.77
CA VAL A 208 -8.42 6.59 26.18
C VAL A 208 -7.40 6.94 27.26
N GLY A 209 -6.55 7.95 27.01
CA GLY A 209 -5.58 8.48 27.98
C GLY A 209 -4.14 7.98 27.88
N CYS A 210 -3.76 7.23 26.82
CA CYS A 210 -2.35 7.01 26.50
C CYS A 210 -1.87 7.97 25.40
N ASP A 211 -0.78 8.70 25.67
CA ASP A 211 -0.09 9.52 24.66
C ASP A 211 0.48 8.61 23.55
N THR A 212 0.38 9.09 22.30
CA THR A 212 0.97 8.47 21.10
C THR A 212 2.49 8.66 21.06
#